data_AF-A0A6P8ZYV5-F1
#
_entry.id   AF-A0A6P8ZYV5-F1
#
_cell.length_a   1.000
_cell.length_b   1.000
_cell.length_c   1.000
_cell.angle_alpha   90.00
_cell.angle_beta   90.00
_cell.angle_gamma   90.00
#
_symmetry.space_group_name_H-M   'P 1'
#
loop_
_entity.id
_entity.type
_entity.pdbx_description
1 polymer ?
#
loop_
_entity_poly.entity_id
_entity_poly.type
_entity_poly.pdbx_seq_one_letter_code
_entity_poly.pdbx_strand_id
1 'polypeptide(L)'
;MLFTRMKNILAPIFFENVREIPPEKVKGLQESLDLMEPIIHEGGWLAGSHPTIADCCCVASVSTVVAIFPEVRLPAKVAAWLKRCQSELPGYDEINTDNIKKLAEAVLATLGKK
;
A
#
# COMPACT_ATOMS: atom_id res chain seq x y z
N MET A 1 5.52 3.70 8.58
CA MET A 1 6.00 2.31 8.80
C MET A 1 5.79 1.43 7.56
N LEU A 2 4.59 1.42 6.96
CA LEU A 2 4.30 0.62 5.77
C LEU A 2 5.23 0.92 4.58
N PHE A 3 5.42 2.20 4.23
CA PHE A 3 6.30 2.61 3.12
C PHE A 3 7.71 2.03 3.23
N THR A 4 8.33 2.12 4.42
CA THR A 4 9.68 1.59 4.64
C THR A 4 9.75 0.09 4.40
N ARG A 5 8.78 -0.67 4.90
CA ARG A 5 8.73 -2.13 4.71
C ARG A 5 8.47 -2.49 3.25
N MET A 6 7.53 -1.82 2.59
CA MET A 6 7.26 -1.97 1.16
C MET A 6 8.53 -1.68 0.31
N LYS A 7 9.19 -0.53 0.54
CA LYS A 7 10.43 -0.16 -0.15
C LYS A 7 11.52 -1.22 0.03
N ASN A 8 11.65 -1.78 1.23
CA ASN A 8 12.66 -2.80 1.52
C ASN A 8 12.37 -4.15 0.84
N ILE A 9 11.16 -4.36 0.32
CA ILE A 9 10.82 -5.50 -0.53
C ILE A 9 11.02 -5.14 -2.01
N LEU A 10 10.50 -3.99 -2.44
CA LEU A 10 10.50 -3.61 -3.86
C LEU A 10 11.88 -3.20 -4.37
N ALA A 11 12.70 -2.53 -3.55
CA ALA A 11 14.01 -2.05 -4.01
C ALA A 11 14.95 -3.20 -4.40
N PRO A 12 15.14 -4.28 -3.62
CA PRO A 12 15.96 -5.41 -4.06
C PRO A 12 15.43 -6.11 -5.32
N ILE A 13 14.12 -6.15 -5.54
CA ILE A 13 13.53 -6.71 -6.76
C ILE A 13 14.01 -5.91 -7.98
N PHE A 14 13.99 -4.58 -7.92
CA PHE A 14 14.37 -3.72 -9.05
C PHE A 14 15.89 -3.54 -9.22
N PHE A 15 16.63 -3.38 -8.11
CA PHE A 15 18.05 -3.00 -8.17
C PHE A 15 19.01 -4.20 -8.03
N GLU A 16 18.56 -5.29 -7.41
CA GLU A 16 19.37 -6.48 -7.15
C GLU A 16 18.81 -7.74 -7.83
N ASN A 17 17.70 -7.59 -8.58
CA ASN A 17 17.05 -8.67 -9.34
C ASN A 17 16.62 -9.86 -8.44
N VAL A 18 16.26 -9.58 -7.19
CA VAL A 18 15.71 -10.57 -6.25
C VAL A 18 14.38 -11.09 -6.79
N ARG A 19 14.24 -12.42 -6.88
CA ARG A 19 13.05 -13.09 -7.46
C ARG A 19 12.15 -13.77 -6.44
N GLU A 20 12.58 -13.80 -5.18
CA GLU A 20 11.83 -14.42 -4.10
C GLU A 20 11.59 -13.41 -2.99
N ILE A 21 10.36 -13.37 -2.49
CA ILE A 21 9.97 -12.49 -1.40
C ILE A 21 9.84 -13.36 -0.14
N PRO A 22 10.69 -13.15 0.86
CA PRO A 22 10.60 -13.92 2.10
C PRO A 22 9.24 -13.70 2.81
N PRO A 23 8.56 -14.75 3.29
CA PRO A 23 7.22 -14.63 3.91
C PRO A 23 7.16 -13.68 5.11
N GLU A 24 8.26 -13.55 5.87
CA GLU A 24 8.34 -12.64 7.02
C GLU A 24 8.26 -11.17 6.61
N LYS A 25 8.68 -10.83 5.38
CA LYS A 25 8.55 -9.47 4.84
C LYS A 25 7.09 -9.14 4.58
N VAL A 26 6.34 -10.07 4.01
CA VAL A 26 4.89 -9.94 3.77
C VAL A 26 4.13 -9.85 5.10
N LYS A 27 4.48 -10.69 6.08
CA LYS A 27 3.95 -10.57 7.45
C LYS A 27 4.19 -9.19 8.03
N GLY A 28 5.36 -8.59 7.78
CA GLY A 28 5.66 -7.23 8.20
C GLY A 28 4.77 -6.15 7.57
N LEU A 29 4.28 -6.37 6.34
CA LEU A 29 3.28 -5.50 5.71
C LEU A 29 1.93 -5.62 6.43
N GLN A 30 1.50 -6.86 6.71
CA GLN A 30 0.27 -7.13 7.46
C GLN A 30 0.31 -6.43 8.83
N GLU A 31 1.38 -6.62 9.60
CA GLU A 31 1.58 -5.96 10.90
C GLU A 31 1.46 -4.43 10.80
N SER A 32 1.96 -3.84 9.71
CA SER A 32 1.89 -2.39 9.51
C SER A 32 0.48 -1.90 9.21
N LEU A 33 -0.35 -2.69 8.55
CA LEU A 33 -1.77 -2.39 8.31
C LEU A 33 -2.59 -2.58 9.59
N ASP A 34 -2.29 -3.62 10.37
CA ASP A 34 -2.93 -3.86 11.67
C ASP A 34 -2.63 -2.70 12.64
N LEU A 35 -1.41 -2.16 12.62
CA LEU A 35 -1.02 -0.97 13.39
C LEU A 35 -1.67 0.32 12.85
N MET A 36 -2.10 0.35 11.60
CA MET A 36 -2.78 1.51 11.01
C MET A 36 -4.25 1.59 11.42
N GLU A 37 -4.93 0.45 11.59
CA GLU A 37 -6.34 0.36 12.01
C GLU A 37 -6.70 1.25 13.23
N PRO A 38 -5.95 1.24 14.36
CA PRO A 38 -6.27 2.09 15.51
C PRO A 38 -5.92 3.57 15.30
N ILE A 39 -5.11 3.92 14.30
CA ILE A 39 -4.71 5.32 14.00
C ILE A 39 -5.85 6.06 13.28
N ILE A 40 -6.69 5.35 12.54
CA ILE A 40 -7.82 5.95 11.81
C ILE A 40 -8.82 6.48 12.84
N HIS A 41 -8.93 7.82 12.88
CA HIS A 41 -9.79 8.54 13.80
C HIS A 41 -11.27 8.26 13.51
N GLU A 42 -12.16 8.64 14.43
CA GLU A 42 -13.62 8.52 14.24
C GLU A 42 -14.13 9.25 12.99
N GLY A 43 -13.44 10.33 12.57
CA GLY A 43 -13.71 11.02 11.30
C GLY A 43 -13.39 10.20 10.04
N GLY A 44 -12.74 9.04 10.20
CA GLY A 44 -12.37 8.13 9.12
C GLY A 44 -11.22 8.63 8.24
N TRP A 45 -10.40 9.52 8.76
CA TRP A 45 -9.13 10.00 8.19
C TRP A 45 -7.99 9.72 9.17
N LEU A 46 -6.75 9.77 8.68
CA LEU A 46 -5.57 9.47 9.50
C LEU A 46 -5.22 10.56 10.50
N ALA A 47 -5.65 11.80 10.27
CA ALA A 47 -5.37 12.92 11.15
C ALA A 47 -6.57 13.87 11.22
N GLY A 48 -7.37 13.75 12.27
CA GLY A 48 -8.54 14.60 12.50
C GLY A 48 -9.78 14.20 11.70
N SER A 49 -10.58 15.18 11.30
CA SER A 49 -11.91 14.99 10.69
C SER A 49 -11.98 15.26 9.18
N HIS A 50 -10.87 15.64 8.55
CA HIS A 50 -10.78 15.98 7.12
C HIS A 50 -9.51 15.36 6.53
N PRO A 51 -9.43 15.14 5.20
CA PRO A 51 -8.24 14.58 4.57
C PRO A 51 -7.05 15.53 4.73
N THR A 52 -5.88 14.95 4.98
CA THR A 52 -4.62 15.67 5.08
C THR A 52 -3.56 15.05 4.16
N ILE A 53 -2.38 15.66 4.12
CA ILE A 53 -1.22 15.05 3.44
C ILE A 53 -0.86 13.66 3.99
N ALA A 54 -1.24 13.35 5.25
CA ALA A 54 -1.04 12.01 5.80
C ALA A 54 -1.84 10.96 4.99
N ASP A 55 -3.08 11.28 4.62
CA ASP A 55 -3.93 10.40 3.82
C ASP A 55 -3.38 10.22 2.40
N CYS A 56 -2.96 11.31 1.75
CA CYS A 56 -2.33 11.26 0.42
C CYS A 56 -1.05 10.39 0.41
N CYS A 57 -0.18 10.57 1.40
CA CYS A 57 1.07 9.81 1.51
C CYS A 57 0.82 8.33 1.81
N CYS A 58 -0.08 8.03 2.75
CA CYS A 58 -0.36 6.67 3.17
C CYS A 58 -1.14 5.90 2.10
N VAL A 59 -2.08 6.54 1.39
CA VAL A 59 -2.91 5.83 0.41
C VAL A 59 -2.09 5.31 -0.75
N ALA A 60 -1.07 6.05 -1.21
CA ALA A 60 -0.14 5.58 -2.22
C ALA A 60 0.57 4.28 -1.80
N SER A 61 1.01 4.20 -0.54
CA SER A 61 1.67 2.99 0.00
C SER A 61 0.70 1.83 0.19
N VAL A 62 -0.48 2.08 0.76
CA VAL A 62 -1.48 1.02 1.03
C VAL A 62 -2.01 0.43 -0.27
N SER A 63 -2.38 1.27 -1.23
CA SER A 63 -2.89 0.81 -2.53
C SER A 63 -1.83 0.03 -3.33
N THR A 64 -0.56 0.44 -3.27
CA THR A 64 0.55 -0.34 -3.86
C THR A 64 0.69 -1.72 -3.22
N VAL A 65 0.63 -1.80 -1.89
CA VAL A 65 0.71 -3.08 -1.17
C VAL A 65 -0.44 -4.00 -1.55
N VAL A 66 -1.67 -3.49 -1.60
CA VAL A 66 -2.86 -4.27 -1.98
C VAL A 66 -2.76 -4.78 -3.41
N ALA A 67 -2.19 -4.01 -4.33
CA ALA A 67 -2.06 -4.42 -5.72
C ALA A 67 -0.99 -5.50 -5.94
N ILE A 68 0.08 -5.50 -5.14
CA ILE A 68 1.22 -6.41 -5.33
C ILE A 68 1.12 -7.67 -4.44
N PHE A 69 0.53 -7.54 -3.25
CA PHE A 69 0.48 -8.61 -2.23
C PHE A 69 -0.98 -8.96 -1.91
N PRO A 70 -1.69 -9.70 -2.78
CA PRO A 70 -3.10 -10.03 -2.59
C PRO A 70 -3.37 -10.91 -1.35
N GLU A 71 -2.35 -11.54 -0.79
CA GLU A 71 -2.42 -12.31 0.47
C GLU A 71 -2.54 -11.43 1.72
N VAL A 72 -2.19 -10.14 1.62
CA VAL A 72 -2.30 -9.18 2.71
C VAL A 72 -3.76 -8.76 2.89
N ARG A 73 -4.24 -8.83 4.12
CA ARG A 73 -5.62 -8.50 4.48
C ARG A 73 -5.70 -7.08 4.99
N LEU A 74 -6.68 -6.32 4.50
CA LEU A 74 -6.99 -5.01 5.04
C LEU A 74 -7.88 -5.15 6.28
N PRO A 75 -7.47 -4.58 7.43
CA PRO A 75 -8.37 -4.37 8.56
C PRO A 75 -9.58 -3.49 8.18
N ALA A 76 -10.66 -3.57 8.94
CA ALA A 76 -11.96 -3.04 8.53
C ALA A 76 -11.97 -1.52 8.32
N LYS A 77 -11.40 -0.75 9.26
CA LYS A 77 -11.27 0.71 9.12
C LYS A 77 -10.28 1.06 8.02
N VAL A 78 -9.18 0.33 7.86
CA VAL A 78 -8.24 0.55 6.75
C VAL A 78 -8.91 0.33 5.40
N ALA A 79 -9.73 -0.70 5.24
CA ALA A 79 -10.49 -0.95 4.02
C ALA A 79 -11.51 0.17 3.73
N ALA A 80 -12.20 0.67 4.76
CA ALA A 80 -13.14 1.78 4.62
C ALA A 80 -12.42 3.10 4.27
N TRP A 81 -11.29 3.38 4.94
CA TRP A 81 -10.43 4.52 4.68
C TRP A 81 -9.86 4.49 3.26
N LEU A 82 -9.38 3.33 2.79
CA LEU A 82 -8.85 3.19 1.43
C LEU A 82 -9.92 3.53 0.37
N LYS A 83 -11.15 3.00 0.54
CA LYS A 83 -12.28 3.29 -0.35
C LYS A 83 -12.63 4.78 -0.34
N ARG A 84 -12.64 5.39 0.85
CA ARG A 84 -12.87 6.82 1.01
C ARG A 84 -11.79 7.65 0.32
N CYS A 85 -10.52 7.31 0.48
CA CYS A 85 -9.44 7.99 -0.24
C CYS A 85 -9.61 7.89 -1.77
N GLN A 86 -9.98 6.71 -2.27
CA GLN A 86 -10.25 6.49 -3.69
C GLN A 86 -11.38 7.39 -4.23
N SER A 87 -12.44 7.58 -3.45
CA SER A 87 -13.61 8.36 -3.88
C SER A 87 -13.51 9.86 -3.63
N GLU A 88 -12.83 10.28 -2.57
CA GLU A 88 -12.89 11.67 -2.07
C GLU A 88 -11.59 12.46 -2.29
N LEU A 89 -10.43 11.81 -2.50
CA LEU A 89 -9.19 12.57 -2.75
C LEU A 89 -9.14 13.07 -4.20
N PRO A 90 -8.97 14.39 -4.42
CA PRO A 90 -8.87 14.96 -5.76
C PRO A 90 -7.72 14.34 -6.56
N GLY A 91 -8.01 13.90 -7.80
CA GLY A 91 -7.00 13.36 -8.72
C GLY A 91 -6.52 11.94 -8.38
N TYR A 92 -7.16 11.22 -7.45
CA TYR A 92 -6.74 9.87 -7.07
C TYR A 92 -6.62 8.93 -8.29
N ASP A 93 -7.67 8.86 -9.11
CA ASP A 93 -7.70 7.94 -10.25
C ASP A 93 -6.66 8.28 -11.32
N GLU A 94 -6.50 9.58 -11.62
CA GLU A 94 -5.55 10.07 -12.60
C GLU A 94 -4.10 9.78 -12.18
N ILE A 95 -3.78 10.00 -10.90
CA ILE A 95 -2.40 9.97 -10.40
C ILE A 95 -2.01 8.57 -9.94
N ASN A 96 -2.93 7.79 -9.38
CA ASN A 96 -2.58 6.59 -8.62
C ASN A 96 -3.01 5.29 -9.32
N THR A 97 -4.21 5.23 -9.89
CA THR A 97 -4.82 3.97 -10.36
C THR A 97 -4.01 3.29 -11.46
N ASP A 98 -3.63 4.00 -12.52
CA ASP A 98 -2.88 3.41 -13.63
C ASP A 98 -1.40 3.18 -13.30
N ASN A 99 -0.81 4.04 -12.47
CA ASN A 99 0.59 3.92 -12.08
C ASN A 99 0.82 2.70 -11.18
N ILE A 100 -0.12 2.39 -10.29
CA ILE A 100 -0.04 1.18 -9.45
C ILE A 100 -0.14 -0.09 -10.28
N LYS A 101 -1.02 -0.13 -11.29
CA LYS A 101 -1.13 -1.29 -12.19
C LYS A 101 0.20 -1.54 -12.90
N LYS A 102 0.78 -0.49 -13.50
CA LYS A 102 2.10 -0.57 -14.18
C LYS A 102 3.20 -1.03 -13.22
N LEU A 103 3.21 -0.52 -11.99
CA LEU A 103 4.18 -0.93 -10.98
C LEU A 103 4.00 -2.40 -10.60
N ALA A 104 2.77 -2.85 -10.36
CA ALA A 104 2.47 -4.24 -10.01
C ALA A 104 2.87 -5.20 -11.14
N GLU A 105 2.55 -4.86 -12.40
CA GLU A 105 2.98 -5.62 -13.57
C GLU A 105 4.52 -5.71 -13.65
N ALA A 106 5.24 -4.62 -13.42
CA ALA A 106 6.70 -4.62 -13.45
C ALA A 106 7.32 -5.50 -12.35
N VAL A 107 6.76 -5.46 -11.13
CA VAL A 107 7.19 -6.32 -10.01
C VAL A 107 6.92 -7.79 -10.33
N LEU A 108 5.68 -8.12 -10.73
CA LEU A 108 5.29 -9.50 -11.06
C LEU A 108 6.08 -10.06 -12.24
N ALA A 109 6.38 -9.25 -13.26
CA ALA A 109 7.23 -9.64 -14.37
C ALA A 109 8.66 -9.96 -13.92
N THR A 110 9.18 -9.30 -12.89
CA THR A 110 10.53 -9.56 -12.36
C THR A 110 10.57 -10.84 -11.54
N LEU A 111 9.53 -11.09 -10.72
CA LEU A 111 9.38 -12.33 -9.94
C LEU A 111 9.12 -13.55 -10.85
N GLY A 112 8.39 -13.36 -11.96
CA GLY A 112 8.01 -14.42 -12.90
C GLY A 112 9.06 -14.80 -13.95
N LYS A 113 10.14 -14.03 -14.12
CA LYS A 113 11.26 -14.40 -15.00
C LYS A 113 12.01 -15.60 -14.40
N LYS A 114 11.63 -16.82 -14.81
CA LYS A 114 12.47 -18.02 -14.72
C LYS A 114 13.28 -18.16 -16.00
#